data_AF-X0P9W8-F1
#
_entry.id   AF-X0P9W8-F1
#
_cell.length_a   1.000
_cell.length_b   1.000
_cell.length_c   1.000
_cell.angle_alpha   90.00
_cell.angle_beta   90.00
_cell.angle_gamma   90.00
#
_symmetry.space_group_name_H-M   'P 1'
#
loop_
_entity.id
_entity.type
_entity.pdbx_description
1 polymer ?
#
loop_
_entity_poly.entity_id
_entity_poly.type
_entity_poly.pdbx_seq_one_letter_code
_entity_poly.pdbx_strand_id
1 'polypeptide(L)'
;MSITIQVSDLQQGYGRTIVLKDINLTVHNGEILGLIGPSGAGKTTLVSTIMGMLRPQKGNVTVLGQPMPNRQLLGKIGYMAQTDALYSALTARENLNFLVLCREFGRNH
;
A
#
# COMPACT_ATOMS: atom_id res chain seq x y z
N MET A 1 -2.21 -10.64 -19.32
CA MET A 1 -1.51 -10.08 -18.13
C MET A 1 -2.48 -10.13 -16.96
N SER A 2 -2.10 -10.70 -15.81
CA SER A 2 -2.97 -10.74 -14.62
C SER A 2 -2.96 -9.40 -13.89
N ILE A 3 -4.11 -8.98 -13.37
CA ILE A 3 -4.24 -7.75 -12.57
C ILE A 3 -3.75 -8.05 -11.15
N THR A 4 -2.87 -7.19 -10.63
CA THR A 4 -2.32 -7.30 -9.26
C THR A 4 -2.95 -6.28 -8.32
N ILE A 5 -3.20 -5.05 -8.78
CA ILE A 5 -3.89 -4.02 -8.00
C ILE A 5 -5.00 -3.45 -8.87
N GLN A 6 -6.20 -3.32 -8.31
CA GLN A 6 -7.31 -2.63 -8.95
C GLN A 6 -7.96 -1.68 -7.96
N VAL A 7 -8.08 -0.42 -8.36
CA VAL A 7 -8.77 0.65 -7.65
C VAL A 7 -9.88 1.13 -8.56
N SER A 8 -11.11 1.15 -8.06
CA SER A 8 -12.29 1.55 -8.85
C SER A 8 -13.12 2.56 -8.07
N ASP A 9 -13.35 3.72 -8.70
CA ASP A 9 -14.16 4.84 -8.19
C ASP A 9 -13.81 5.24 -6.75
N LEU A 10 -12.51 5.22 -6.44
CA LEU A 10 -12.04 5.45 -5.09
C LEU A 10 -12.25 6.91 -4.69
N GLN A 11 -12.98 7.09 -3.59
CA GLN A 11 -12.99 8.34 -2.82
C GLN A 11 -12.39 8.08 -1.44
N GLN A 12 -11.45 8.94 -1.05
CA GLN A 12 -10.77 8.82 0.23
C GLN A 12 -10.39 10.18 0.79
N GLY A 13 -10.37 10.29 2.12
CA GLY A 13 -9.98 11.51 2.80
C GLY A 13 -9.93 11.35 4.32
N TYR A 14 -9.80 12.48 5.01
CA TYR A 14 -9.74 12.53 6.47
C TYR A 14 -10.92 13.34 6.99
N GLY A 15 -11.76 12.71 7.82
CA GLY A 15 -13.01 13.31 8.29
C GLY A 15 -13.90 13.71 7.12
N ARG A 16 -14.18 15.02 6.99
CA ARG A 16 -15.01 15.58 5.90
C ARG A 16 -14.21 16.03 4.67
N THR A 17 -12.88 16.04 4.75
CA THR A 17 -12.03 16.51 3.65
C THR A 17 -11.72 15.35 2.71
N ILE A 18 -12.16 15.45 1.46
CA ILE A 18 -11.85 14.50 0.38
C ILE A 18 -10.47 14.84 -0.19
N VAL A 19 -9.55 13.88 -0.16
CA VAL A 19 -8.18 14.01 -0.70
C VAL A 19 -8.05 13.32 -2.06
N LEU A 20 -8.68 12.16 -2.21
CA LEU A 20 -8.77 11.39 -3.45
C LEU A 20 -10.22 11.38 -3.91
N LYS A 21 -10.44 11.70 -5.18
CA LYS A 21 -11.77 11.73 -5.78
C LYS A 21 -11.74 10.99 -7.12
N ASP A 22 -12.65 10.03 -7.26
CA ASP A 22 -12.92 9.27 -8.48
C ASP A 22 -11.67 8.63 -9.09
N ILE A 23 -10.79 8.11 -8.22
CA ILE A 23 -9.53 7.48 -8.64
C ILE A 23 -9.81 6.08 -9.19
N ASN A 24 -9.35 5.86 -10.41
CA ASN A 24 -9.38 4.58 -11.10
C ASN A 24 -7.96 4.21 -11.53
N LEU A 25 -7.48 3.04 -11.10
CA LEU A 25 -6.11 2.58 -11.34
C LEU A 25 -6.09 1.07 -11.46
N THR A 26 -5.41 0.56 -12.47
CA THR A 26 -5.13 -0.87 -12.63
C THR A 26 -3.63 -1.05 -12.77
N VAL A 27 -3.06 -1.95 -11.97
CA VAL A 27 -1.63 -2.31 -12.05
C VAL A 27 -1.54 -3.80 -12.34
N HIS A 28 -0.83 -4.14 -13.40
CA HIS A 28 -0.63 -5.51 -13.83
C HIS A 28 0.55 -6.17 -13.12
N ASN A 29 0.59 -7.50 -13.15
CA ASN A 29 1.71 -8.25 -12.63
C ASN A 29 3.02 -7.88 -13.35
N GLY A 30 4.08 -7.58 -12.58
CA GLY A 30 5.38 -7.15 -13.12
C GLY A 30 5.46 -5.67 -13.46
N GLU A 31 4.39 -4.90 -13.30
CA GLU A 31 4.37 -3.47 -13.59
C GLU A 31 4.93 -2.64 -12.43
N ILE A 32 5.71 -1.61 -12.77
CA ILE A 32 6.23 -0.63 -11.82
C ILE A 32 5.40 0.65 -11.95
N LEU A 33 4.65 1.00 -10.90
CA LEU A 33 3.87 2.23 -10.83
C LEU A 33 4.65 3.32 -10.07
N GLY A 34 4.89 4.45 -10.73
CA GLY A 34 5.39 5.68 -10.10
C GLY A 34 4.27 6.68 -9.82
N LEU A 35 4.11 7.10 -8.56
CA LEU A 35 3.17 8.17 -8.18
C LEU A 35 3.91 9.52 -8.07
N ILE A 36 3.61 10.47 -8.95
CA ILE A 36 4.27 11.79 -9.01
C ILE A 36 3.22 12.89 -8.81
N GLY A 37 3.58 13.91 -8.02
CA GLY A 37 2.72 15.07 -7.77
C GLY A 37 3.22 15.92 -6.61
N PRO A 38 2.68 17.13 -6.40
CA PRO A 38 3.09 18.02 -5.31
C PRO A 38 2.82 17.41 -3.92
N SER A 39 3.44 17.98 -2.89
CA SER A 39 3.09 17.64 -1.51
C SER A 39 1.60 17.89 -1.26
N GLY A 40 0.94 16.98 -0.54
CA GLY A 40 -0.50 17.05 -0.32
C GLY A 40 -1.39 16.53 -1.45
N ALA A 41 -0.84 16.13 -2.61
CA ALA A 41 -1.64 15.59 -3.74
C ALA A 41 -2.31 14.23 -3.49
N GLY A 42 -2.20 13.65 -2.28
CA GLY A 42 -2.87 12.40 -1.93
C GLY A 42 -2.11 11.11 -2.28
N LYS A 43 -0.85 11.18 -2.74
CA LYS A 43 -0.02 10.00 -3.05
C LYS A 43 0.05 9.01 -1.88
N THR A 44 0.43 9.50 -0.70
CA THR A 44 0.50 8.67 0.52
C THR A 44 -0.88 8.14 0.90
N THR A 45 -1.94 8.95 0.75
CA THR A 45 -3.33 8.52 0.99
C THR A 45 -3.74 7.37 0.07
N LEU A 46 -3.33 7.40 -1.20
CA LEU A 46 -3.61 6.33 -2.17
C LEU A 46 -2.89 5.05 -1.77
N VAL A 47 -1.59 5.14 -1.51
CA VAL A 47 -0.78 3.98 -1.10
C VAL A 47 -1.31 3.38 0.20
N SER A 48 -1.58 4.19 1.22
CA SER A 48 -2.16 3.72 2.49
C SER A 48 -3.52 3.04 2.31
N THR A 49 -4.33 3.49 1.35
CA THR A 49 -5.61 2.86 1.04
C THR A 49 -5.42 1.52 0.32
N ILE A 50 -4.48 1.43 -0.62
CA ILE A 50 -4.11 0.17 -1.30
C ILE A 50 -3.54 -0.85 -0.30
N MET A 51 -2.73 -0.40 0.64
CA MET A 51 -2.20 -1.22 1.73
C MET A 51 -3.26 -1.58 2.79
N GLY A 52 -4.50 -1.07 2.67
CA GLY A 52 -5.57 -1.35 3.63
C GLY A 52 -5.39 -0.68 5.00
N MET A 53 -4.48 0.28 5.11
CA MET A 53 -4.31 1.10 6.33
C MET A 53 -5.44 2.13 6.47
N LEU A 54 -5.99 2.57 5.35
CA LEU A 54 -7.19 3.41 5.30
C LEU A 54 -8.29 2.65 4.59
N ARG A 55 -9.47 2.55 5.21
CA ARG A 55 -10.66 1.98 4.56
C ARG A 55 -11.20 3.00 3.56
N PRO A 56 -11.46 2.63 2.28
CA PRO A 56 -12.10 3.52 1.31
C PRO A 56 -13.39 4.14 1.87
N GLN A 57 -13.61 5.43 1.65
CA GLN A 57 -14.89 6.07 1.97
C GLN A 57 -15.95 5.73 0.91
N LYS A 58 -15.54 5.62 -0.35
CA LYS A 58 -16.30 5.03 -1.46
C LYS A 58 -15.38 4.31 -2.44
N GLY A 59 -15.98 3.51 -3.31
CA GLY A 59 -15.27 2.71 -4.29
C GLY A 59 -14.69 1.44 -3.69
N ASN A 60 -13.89 0.73 -4.49
CA ASN A 60 -13.33 -0.56 -4.11
C ASN A 60 -11.84 -0.61 -4.42
N VAL A 61 -11.11 -1.34 -3.59
CA VAL A 61 -9.70 -1.65 -3.83
C VAL A 61 -9.50 -3.15 -3.69
N THR A 62 -8.86 -3.76 -4.68
CA THR A 62 -8.43 -5.16 -4.63
C THR A 62 -6.93 -5.27 -4.86
N VAL A 63 -6.29 -6.18 -4.15
CA VAL A 63 -4.89 -6.53 -4.30
C VAL A 63 -4.79 -8.05 -4.40
N LEU A 64 -4.04 -8.56 -5.38
CA LEU A 64 -3.92 -9.99 -5.69
C LEU A 64 -5.30 -10.69 -5.79
N GLY A 65 -6.28 -10.00 -6.38
CA GLY A 65 -7.65 -10.49 -6.55
C GLY A 65 -8.48 -10.56 -5.26
N GLN A 66 -8.00 -9.98 -4.15
CA GLN A 66 -8.70 -9.95 -2.86
C GLN A 66 -9.08 -8.53 -2.47
N PRO A 67 -10.28 -8.28 -1.90
CA PRO A 67 -10.67 -6.95 -1.47
C PRO A 67 -9.83 -6.47 -0.29
N MET A 68 -9.55 -5.16 -0.25
CA MET A 68 -8.85 -4.49 0.85
C MET A 68 -9.83 -3.68 1.70
N PRO A 69 -9.61 -3.58 3.03
CA PRO A 69 -8.47 -4.10 3.79
C PRO A 69 -8.56 -5.62 4.06
N ASN A 70 -7.44 -6.34 3.94
CA ASN A 70 -7.34 -7.76 4.27
C ASN A 70 -6.02 -8.06 4.99
N ARG A 71 -6.11 -8.44 6.28
CA ARG A 71 -4.95 -8.69 7.14
C ARG A 71 -4.12 -9.89 6.70
N GLN A 72 -4.75 -10.96 6.20
CA GLN A 72 -4.04 -12.16 5.74
C GLN A 72 -3.21 -11.85 4.48
N LEU A 73 -3.63 -10.85 3.71
CA LEU A 73 -2.93 -10.45 2.49
C LEU A 73 -1.68 -9.62 2.77
N LEU A 74 -1.62 -8.91 3.90
CA LEU A 74 -0.49 -8.04 4.24
C LEU A 74 0.85 -8.79 4.26
N GLY A 75 0.87 -10.06 4.67
CA GLY A 75 2.08 -10.90 4.63
C GLY A 75 2.62 -11.19 3.22
N LYS A 76 1.81 -10.95 2.18
CA LYS A 76 2.21 -11.10 0.76
C LYS A 76 2.63 -9.78 0.12
N ILE A 77 2.53 -8.66 0.84
CA ILE A 77 2.81 -7.31 0.34
C ILE A 77 4.03 -6.76 1.07
N GLY A 78 5.01 -6.24 0.33
CA GLY A 78 6.09 -5.44 0.91
C GLY A 78 5.68 -3.96 0.88
N TYR A 79 5.72 -3.29 2.03
CA TYR A 79 5.50 -1.86 2.13
C TYR A 79 6.65 -1.21 2.88
N MET A 80 7.22 -0.15 2.29
CA MET A 80 8.23 0.69 2.93
C MET A 80 7.61 2.07 3.12
N ALA A 81 7.26 2.39 4.37
CA ALA A 81 6.75 3.72 4.71
C ALA A 81 7.86 4.76 4.56
N GLN A 82 7.49 5.98 4.16
CA GLN A 82 8.40 7.13 4.02
C GLN A 82 8.77 7.77 5.38
N THR A 83 8.92 6.96 6.42
CA THR A 83 9.62 7.37 7.63
C THR A 83 11.11 7.18 7.38
N ASP A 84 11.96 7.92 8.08
CA ASP A 84 13.40 7.69 8.18
C ASP A 84 13.69 6.29 8.78
N ALA A 85 13.37 5.23 8.04
CA ALA A 85 13.48 3.82 8.41
C ALA A 85 14.77 3.23 7.86
N LEU A 86 15.81 4.05 7.71
CA LEU A 86 17.11 3.54 8.07
C LEU A 86 17.10 3.50 9.59
N TYR A 87 17.07 2.31 10.17
CA TYR A 87 17.92 2.14 11.35
C TYR A 87 19.30 2.56 10.86
N SER A 88 19.72 3.79 11.15
CA SER A 88 21.01 4.32 10.69
C SER A 88 22.19 3.51 11.25
N ALA A 89 21.91 2.67 12.23
CA ALA A 89 22.79 1.64 12.78
C ALA A 89 22.83 0.33 11.96
N LEU A 90 22.01 0.17 10.92
CA LEU A 90 21.91 -1.06 10.11
C LEU A 90 22.28 -0.80 8.64
N THR A 91 23.08 -1.71 8.11
CA THR A 91 23.42 -1.79 6.68
C THR A 91 22.19 -2.11 5.81
N ALA A 92 22.31 -1.89 4.50
CA ALA A 92 21.25 -2.23 3.54
C ALA A 92 20.83 -3.71 3.61
N ARG A 93 21.79 -4.62 3.86
CA ARG A 93 21.51 -6.06 4.04
C ARG A 93 20.74 -6.33 5.34
N GLU A 94 21.00 -5.60 6.40
CA GLU A 94 20.32 -5.77 7.68
C GLU A 94 18.89 -5.23 7.65
N ASN A 95 18.62 -4.14 6.92
CA ASN A 95 17.25 -3.70 6.66
C ASN A 95 16.44 -4.74 5.86
N LEU A 96 17.06 -5.39 4.87
CA LEU A 96 16.44 -6.50 4.13
C LEU A 96 16.20 -7.72 5.02
N ASN A 97 17.16 -8.08 5.87
CA ASN A 97 17.01 -9.18 6.82
C ASN A 97 15.92 -8.90 7.88
N PHE A 98 15.79 -7.65 8.34
CA PHE A 98 14.72 -7.26 9.25
C PHE A 98 13.33 -7.43 8.61
N LEU A 99 13.18 -7.03 7.35
CA LEU A 99 11.95 -7.28 6.56
C LEU A 99 11.63 -8.77 6.41
N VAL A 100 12.64 -9.62 6.24
CA VAL A 100 12.48 -11.09 6.21
C VAL A 100 12.07 -11.61 7.59
N LEU A 101 12.72 -11.15 8.66
CA LEU A 101 12.43 -11.57 10.04
C LEU A 101 10.99 -11.23 10.47
N CYS A 102 10.49 -10.04 10.10
CA CYS A 102 9.11 -9.64 10.38
C CYS A 102 8.08 -10.52 9.65
N ARG A 103 8.41 -11.07 8.47
CA ARG A 103 7.54 -12.03 7.77
C ARG A 103 7.48 -13.37 8.47
N GLU A 104 8.58 -13.81 9.11
CA GLU A 104 8.63 -15.08 9.83
C GLU A 104 7.90 -15.03 11.17
N PHE A 105 7.92 -13.89 11.87
CA PHE A 105 7.20 -13.73 13.14
C PHE A 105 5.68 -13.85 13.00
N GLY A 106 5.12 -13.49 11.83
CA GLY A 106 3.69 -13.63 11.53
C GLY A 106 3.24 -15.04 11.13
N ARG A 107 4.13 -16.03 11.07
CA ARG A 107 3.81 -17.43 10.72
C ARG A 107 3.67 -18.37 11.92
N ASN A 108 4.00 -17.93 13.13
CA ASN A 108 4.02 -18.78 14.33
C ASN A 108 2.86 -18.53 15.33
N HIS A 109 1.79 -17.86 14.92
CA HIS A 109 0.55 -17.73 15.70
C HIS A 109 -0.69 -17.90 14.83
#